data_AF-A0A7K7FTS6-F1
#
_entry.id   AF-A0A7K7FTS6-F1
#
_cell.length_a   1.000
_cell.length_b   1.000
_cell.length_c   1.000
_cell.angle_alpha   90.00
_cell.angle_beta   90.00
_cell.angle_gamma   90.00
#
_symmetry.space_group_name_H-M   'P 1'
#
loop_
_entity.id
_entity.type
_entity.pdbx_description
1 polymer ?
#
loop_
_entity_poly.entity_id
_entity_poly.type
_entity_poly.pdbx_seq_one_letter_code
_entity_poly.pdbx_strand_id
1 'polypeptide(L)'
;QGGVDDELSLSAYITIAMLEAGHSCSYPVVRNAFFCLETASEKNISDVYTQALVAYAFCLAGKAEKCESFLRELQKSAKEADGSQYWEQKERSPSEKSPSFLDHAPSAEVETTSYVLLALLYKPNRNQEDLTKASRIVQWIIRQQNPYGGFSSTQ
;
A
#
# COMPACT_ATOMS: atom_id res chain seq x y z
N GLN A 1 4.44 16.04 1.60
CA GLN A 1 5.30 15.32 2.57
C GLN A 1 4.39 14.32 3.26
N GLY A 2 4.26 13.12 2.69
CA GLY A 2 3.27 12.10 3.09
C GLY A 2 3.79 11.15 4.18
N GLY A 3 4.46 11.70 5.20
CA GLY A 3 4.96 10.91 6.33
C GLY A 3 4.17 11.24 7.57
N VAL A 4 2.98 10.66 7.71
CA VAL A 4 2.30 10.65 9.01
C VAL A 4 3.02 9.64 9.89
N ASP A 5 3.43 10.14 11.05
CA ASP A 5 4.12 9.51 12.17
C ASP A 5 3.76 8.02 12.39
N ASP A 6 4.69 7.11 12.09
CA ASP A 6 4.82 5.83 12.80
C ASP A 6 6.15 5.17 12.42
N GLU A 7 7.03 4.88 13.39
CA GLU A 7 8.28 4.12 13.18
C GLU A 7 8.05 2.81 12.39
N LEU A 8 6.81 2.31 12.46
CA LEU A 8 6.30 1.18 11.73
C LEU A 8 6.27 1.36 10.21
N SER A 9 5.78 2.51 9.73
CA SER A 9 5.71 2.81 8.29
C SER A 9 7.11 2.89 7.68
N LEU A 10 8.04 3.55 8.38
CA LEU A 10 9.46 3.63 7.99
C LEU A 10 10.12 2.25 8.00
N SER A 11 9.87 1.45 9.04
CA SER A 11 10.39 0.08 9.13
C SER A 11 9.87 -0.80 8.00
N ALA A 12 8.59 -0.69 7.65
CA ALA A 12 7.99 -1.40 6.53
C ALA A 12 8.63 -0.97 5.20
N TYR A 13 8.77 0.33 4.97
CA TYR A 13 9.38 0.88 3.76
C TYR A 13 10.83 0.39 3.55
N ILE A 14 11.66 0.48 4.60
CA ILE A 14 13.04 0.00 4.55
C ILE A 14 13.08 -1.51 4.28
N THR A 15 12.17 -2.28 4.91
CA THR A 15 12.09 -3.73 4.70
C THR A 15 11.74 -4.07 3.26
N ILE A 16 10.76 -3.38 2.66
CA ILE A 16 10.39 -3.53 1.25
C ILE A 16 11.59 -3.24 0.36
N ALA A 17 12.26 -2.09 0.55
CA ALA A 17 13.40 -1.69 -0.27
C ALA A 17 14.55 -2.72 -0.21
N MET A 18 14.80 -3.32 0.96
CA MET A 18 15.81 -4.38 1.08
C MET A 18 15.42 -5.65 0.33
N LEU A 19 14.14 -6.05 0.41
CA LEU A 19 13.66 -7.22 -0.33
C LEU A 19 13.70 -7.01 -1.84
N GLU A 20 13.30 -5.83 -2.32
CA GLU A 20 13.37 -5.46 -3.74
C GLU A 20 14.81 -5.39 -4.25
N ALA A 21 15.76 -4.98 -3.40
CA ALA A 21 17.20 -5.05 -3.69
C ALA A 21 17.75 -6.49 -3.73
N GLY A 22 16.92 -7.51 -3.50
CA GLY A 22 17.29 -8.93 -3.57
C GLY A 22 17.88 -9.51 -2.29
N HIS A 23 17.78 -8.79 -1.15
CA HIS A 23 18.19 -9.36 0.12
C HIS A 23 17.22 -10.45 0.57
N SER A 24 17.77 -11.56 1.09
CA SER A 24 16.97 -12.67 1.61
C SER A 24 16.24 -12.29 2.90
N CYS A 25 15.05 -12.85 3.10
CA CYS A 25 14.29 -12.77 4.37
C CYS A 25 15.09 -13.30 5.59
N SER A 26 16.11 -14.14 5.37
CA SER A 26 17.00 -14.63 6.44
C SER A 26 18.08 -13.63 6.86
N TYR A 27 18.26 -12.54 6.11
CA TYR A 27 19.21 -11.49 6.46
C TYR A 27 18.84 -10.89 7.83
N PRO A 28 19.78 -10.75 8.79
CA PRO A 28 19.44 -10.40 10.17
C PRO A 28 18.59 -9.13 10.30
N VAL A 29 18.88 -8.11 9.50
CA VAL A 29 18.12 -6.84 9.51
C VAL A 29 16.68 -7.05 9.03
N VAL A 30 16.49 -7.76 7.90
CA VAL A 30 15.16 -8.04 7.34
C VAL A 30 14.35 -8.94 8.28
N ARG A 31 14.99 -9.97 8.86
CA ARG A 31 14.38 -10.86 9.83
C ARG A 31 13.90 -10.11 11.08
N ASN A 32 14.74 -9.24 11.64
CA ASN A 32 14.40 -8.46 12.83
C ASN A 32 13.31 -7.44 12.52
N ALA A 33 13.35 -6.80 11.36
CA ALA A 33 12.30 -5.88 10.93
C ALA A 33 10.96 -6.61 10.84
N PHE A 34 10.93 -7.80 10.25
CA PHE A 34 9.70 -8.60 10.21
C PHE A 34 9.17 -9.01 11.59
N PHE A 35 10.05 -9.28 12.54
CA PHE A 35 9.63 -9.54 13.92
C PHE A 35 8.91 -8.30 14.50
N CYS A 36 9.47 -7.11 14.30
CA CYS A 36 8.83 -5.85 14.71
C CYS A 36 7.47 -5.65 14.01
N LEU A 37 7.39 -5.87 12.69
CA LEU A 37 6.14 -5.74 11.92
C LEU A 37 5.08 -6.74 12.41
N GLU A 38 5.46 -7.97 12.74
CA GLU A 38 4.55 -8.98 13.29
C GLU A 38 4.03 -8.58 14.66
N THR A 39 4.90 -8.16 15.58
CA THR A 39 4.48 -7.69 16.91
C THR A 39 3.60 -6.45 16.82
N ALA A 40 3.89 -5.52 15.91
CA ALA A 40 3.04 -4.35 15.68
C ALA A 40 1.66 -4.74 15.10
N SER A 41 1.61 -5.75 14.23
CA SER A 41 0.35 -6.24 13.66
C SER A 41 -0.64 -6.75 14.71
N GLU A 42 -0.15 -7.27 15.85
CA GLU A 42 -0.99 -7.75 16.96
C GLU A 42 -1.73 -6.61 17.67
N LYS A 43 -1.20 -5.37 17.61
CA LYS A 43 -1.80 -4.19 18.25
C LYS A 43 -2.88 -3.52 17.41
N ASN A 44 -3.25 -4.11 16.26
CA ASN A 44 -4.13 -3.55 15.23
C ASN A 44 -3.64 -2.19 14.69
N ILE A 45 -3.09 -2.22 13.48
CA ILE A 45 -2.72 -1.01 12.73
C ILE A 45 -4.00 -0.36 12.20
N SER A 46 -4.29 0.89 12.59
CA SER A 46 -5.51 1.61 12.20
C SER A 46 -5.34 2.46 10.93
N ASP A 47 -4.10 2.85 10.62
CA ASP A 47 -3.77 3.69 9.47
C ASP A 47 -3.71 2.87 8.18
N VAL A 48 -4.50 3.28 7.18
CA VAL A 48 -4.66 2.57 5.91
C VAL A 48 -3.37 2.55 5.09
N TYR A 49 -2.60 3.64 5.16
CA TYR A 49 -1.31 3.74 4.47
C TYR A 49 -0.29 2.74 5.03
N THR A 50 -0.14 2.70 6.35
CA THR A 50 0.73 1.75 7.04
C THR A 50 0.26 0.32 6.84
N GLN A 51 -1.05 0.06 6.85
CA GLN A 51 -1.60 -1.26 6.49
C GLN A 51 -1.21 -1.67 5.08
N ALA A 52 -1.26 -0.77 4.09
CA ALA A 52 -0.89 -1.07 2.71
C ALA A 52 0.60 -1.41 2.56
N LEU A 53 1.49 -0.65 3.19
CA LEU A 53 2.92 -0.93 3.25
C LEU A 53 3.21 -2.30 3.88
N VAL A 54 2.63 -2.55 5.05
CA VAL A 54 2.84 -3.80 5.79
C VAL A 54 2.28 -5.00 5.01
N ALA A 55 1.11 -4.85 4.36
CA ALA A 55 0.56 -5.86 3.46
C ALA A 55 1.56 -6.20 2.36
N TYR A 56 2.09 -5.18 1.68
CA TYR A 56 3.05 -5.39 0.60
C TYR A 56 4.32 -6.08 1.09
N ALA A 57 4.89 -5.64 2.21
CA ALA A 57 6.06 -6.27 2.82
C ALA A 57 5.84 -7.78 3.10
N PHE A 58 4.69 -8.15 3.68
CA PHE A 58 4.37 -9.55 3.96
C PHE A 58 4.15 -10.38 2.70
N CYS A 59 3.47 -9.83 1.69
CA CYS A 59 3.25 -10.51 0.42
C CYS A 59 4.59 -10.72 -0.31
N LEU A 60 5.44 -9.69 -0.38
CA LEU A 60 6.76 -9.75 -1.01
C LEU A 60 7.69 -10.77 -0.33
N ALA A 61 7.62 -10.90 0.99
CA ALA A 61 8.39 -11.90 1.75
C ALA A 61 7.81 -13.31 1.71
N GLY A 62 6.71 -13.55 1.00
CA GLY A 62 6.08 -14.87 0.89
C GLY A 62 5.29 -15.32 2.13
N LYS A 63 4.99 -14.41 3.07
CA LYS A 63 4.26 -14.72 4.31
C LYS A 63 2.75 -14.71 4.07
N ALA A 64 2.26 -15.78 3.44
CA ALA A 64 0.91 -15.90 2.90
C ALA A 64 -0.22 -15.57 3.90
N GLU A 65 -0.15 -16.09 5.12
CA GLU A 65 -1.21 -15.88 6.13
C GLU A 65 -1.37 -14.40 6.51
N LYS A 66 -0.25 -13.73 6.82
CA LYS A 66 -0.24 -12.30 7.16
C LYS A 66 -0.63 -11.44 5.95
N CYS A 67 -0.09 -11.75 4.77
CA CYS A 67 -0.45 -11.09 3.51
C CYS A 67 -1.97 -11.12 3.27
N GLU A 68 -2.60 -12.29 3.37
CA GLU A 68 -4.05 -12.46 3.22
C GLU A 68 -4.85 -11.72 4.29
N SER A 69 -4.40 -11.78 5.56
CA SER A 69 -5.07 -11.08 6.65
C SER A 69 -5.11 -9.57 6.41
N PHE A 70 -3.97 -8.96 6.04
CA PHE A 70 -3.92 -7.52 5.77
C PHE A 70 -4.70 -7.12 4.51
N LEU A 71 -4.62 -7.90 3.43
CA LEU A 71 -5.41 -7.64 2.22
C LEU A 71 -6.92 -7.71 2.50
N ARG A 72 -7.37 -8.62 3.36
CA ARG A 72 -8.78 -8.69 3.78
C ARG A 72 -9.20 -7.48 4.60
N GLU A 73 -8.35 -6.99 5.50
CA GLU A 73 -8.64 -5.76 6.26
C GLU A 73 -8.69 -4.54 5.34
N LEU A 74 -7.71 -4.38 4.45
CA LEU A 74 -7.70 -3.31 3.45
C LEU A 74 -8.94 -3.34 2.56
N GLN A 75 -9.42 -4.53 2.17
CA GLN A 75 -10.63 -4.63 1.36
C GLN A 75 -11.88 -4.04 2.05
N LYS A 76 -11.94 -4.01 3.39
CA LYS A 76 -13.06 -3.41 4.13
C LYS A 76 -13.06 -1.89 4.08
N SER A 77 -11.90 -1.26 3.87
CA SER A 77 -11.74 0.19 3.75
C SER A 77 -11.66 0.68 2.30
N ALA A 78 -11.78 -0.23 1.33
CA ALA A 78 -11.76 0.10 -0.09
C ALA A 78 -12.94 1.00 -0.47
N LYS A 79 -12.64 2.06 -1.24
CA LYS A 79 -13.65 2.92 -1.85
C LYS A 79 -13.87 2.49 -3.30
N GLU A 80 -15.13 2.57 -3.74
CA GLU A 80 -15.50 2.26 -5.11
C GLU A 80 -15.92 3.54 -5.84
N ALA A 81 -15.42 3.73 -7.05
CA ALA A 81 -15.82 4.82 -7.94
C ALA A 81 -15.83 4.30 -9.38
N ASP A 82 -16.97 4.40 -10.08
CA ASP A 82 -17.12 4.02 -11.49
C ASP A 82 -16.58 2.61 -11.85
N GLY A 83 -16.80 1.63 -10.97
CA GLY A 83 -16.31 0.26 -11.15
C GLY A 83 -14.82 0.05 -10.84
N SER A 84 -14.12 1.09 -10.41
CA SER A 84 -12.72 1.07 -9.98
C SER A 84 -12.62 1.13 -8.44
N GLN A 85 -11.46 0.74 -7.89
CA GLN A 85 -11.24 0.66 -6.44
C GLN A 85 -9.98 1.44 -6.02
N TYR A 86 -10.06 2.13 -4.88
CA TYR A 86 -8.96 2.92 -4.34
C TYR A 86 -9.05 3.09 -2.81
N TRP A 87 -7.98 3.61 -2.20
CA TRP A 87 -7.88 3.83 -0.76
C TRP A 87 -7.52 5.28 -0.45
N GLU A 88 -8.10 5.80 0.63
CA GLU A 88 -7.81 7.13 1.15
C GLU A 88 -7.40 7.08 2.62
N GLN A 89 -6.55 8.01 3.03
CA GLN A 89 -6.20 8.20 4.44
C GLN A 89 -7.32 8.96 5.18
N LYS A 90 -7.65 8.52 6.40
CA LYS A 90 -8.71 9.15 7.23
C LYS A 90 -8.33 10.57 7.68
N GLU A 91 -7.07 10.79 8.02
CA GLU A 91 -6.57 12.08 8.49
C GLU A 91 -5.95 12.85 7.33
N ARG A 92 -6.78 13.61 6.61
CA ARG A 92 -6.30 14.54 5.60
C ARG A 92 -5.58 15.70 6.28
N SER A 93 -4.30 15.90 6.00
CA SER A 93 -3.65 17.16 6.35
C SER A 93 -4.31 18.29 5.53
N PRO A 94 -4.68 19.44 6.12
CA PRO A 94 -5.30 20.55 5.37
C PRO A 94 -4.44 21.05 4.19
N SER A 95 -3.12 20.80 4.24
CA SER A 95 -2.10 21.11 3.25
C SER A 95 -2.09 20.21 2.01
N GLU A 96 -2.73 19.03 2.05
CA GLU A 96 -2.79 18.08 0.93
C GLU A 96 -4.08 18.18 0.11
N LYS A 97 -4.93 19.16 0.43
CA LYS A 97 -6.06 19.50 -0.42
C LYS A 97 -5.53 20.14 -1.70
N SER A 98 -5.44 19.37 -2.77
CA SER A 98 -5.43 19.95 -4.12
C SER A 98 -6.60 20.95 -4.21
N PRO A 99 -6.42 22.14 -4.79
CA PRO A 99 -7.54 23.02 -5.09
C PRO A 99 -8.62 22.21 -5.80
N SER A 100 -9.88 22.38 -5.39
CA SER A 100 -11.05 21.62 -5.88
C SER A 100 -11.30 21.67 -7.39
N PHE A 101 -10.42 22.34 -8.14
CA PHE A 101 -10.42 22.46 -9.59
C PHE A 101 -9.42 21.53 -10.29
N LEU A 102 -8.59 20.79 -9.53
CA LEU A 102 -7.76 19.71 -10.07
C LEU A 102 -8.48 18.39 -9.82
N ASP A 103 -8.89 17.71 -10.89
CA ASP A 103 -9.54 16.39 -10.86
C ASP A 103 -8.61 15.24 -10.40
N HIS A 104 -7.44 15.56 -9.86
CA HIS A 104 -6.40 14.60 -9.48
C HIS A 104 -6.48 14.28 -7.98
N ALA A 105 -6.47 12.99 -7.67
CA ALA A 105 -6.37 12.49 -6.30
C ALA A 105 -5.07 13.01 -5.63
N PRO A 106 -5.10 13.29 -4.32
CA PRO A 106 -3.91 13.53 -3.52
C PRO A 106 -2.87 12.42 -3.72
N SER A 107 -1.59 12.81 -3.71
CA SER A 107 -0.46 11.88 -3.87
C SER A 107 -0.52 10.67 -2.94
N ALA A 108 -0.89 10.86 -1.68
CA ALA A 108 -0.94 9.79 -0.69
C ALA A 108 -1.98 8.71 -1.04
N GLU A 109 -3.07 9.08 -1.72
CA GLU A 109 -4.11 8.12 -2.16
C GLU A 109 -3.59 7.26 -3.32
N VAL A 110 -2.86 7.87 -4.26
CA VAL A 110 -2.19 7.16 -5.36
C VAL A 110 -1.14 6.20 -4.83
N GLU A 111 -0.30 6.66 -3.89
CA GLU A 111 0.75 5.86 -3.26
C GLU A 111 0.14 4.68 -2.48
N THR A 112 -0.81 4.94 -1.59
CA THR A 112 -1.50 3.90 -0.80
C THR A 112 -2.12 2.85 -1.72
N THR A 113 -2.88 3.30 -2.72
CA THR A 113 -3.56 2.42 -3.67
C THR A 113 -2.57 1.59 -4.50
N SER A 114 -1.40 2.16 -4.83
CA SER A 114 -0.32 1.47 -5.53
C SER A 114 0.32 0.38 -4.68
N TYR A 115 0.54 0.60 -3.38
CA TYR A 115 1.01 -0.45 -2.47
C TYR A 115 0.02 -1.61 -2.34
N VAL A 116 -1.29 -1.33 -2.29
CA VAL A 116 -2.31 -2.39 -2.28
C VAL A 116 -2.28 -3.19 -3.58
N LEU A 117 -2.12 -2.52 -4.72
CA LEU A 117 -1.94 -3.19 -6.01
C LEU A 117 -0.71 -4.10 -6.00
N LEU A 118 0.44 -3.61 -5.54
CA LEU A 118 1.66 -4.40 -5.44
C LEU A 118 1.48 -5.60 -4.51
N ALA A 119 0.83 -5.43 -3.36
CA ALA A 119 0.52 -6.51 -2.44
C ALA A 119 -0.30 -7.62 -3.12
N LEU A 120 -1.33 -7.26 -3.90
CA LEU A 120 -2.12 -8.23 -4.69
C LEU A 120 -1.29 -8.93 -5.77
N LEU A 121 -0.36 -8.22 -6.41
CA LEU A 121 0.48 -8.80 -7.46
C LEU A 121 1.54 -9.76 -6.91
N TYR A 122 2.10 -9.46 -5.74
CA TYR A 122 3.11 -10.30 -5.07
C TYR A 122 2.53 -11.30 -4.08
N LYS A 123 1.20 -11.33 -3.93
CA LYS A 123 0.49 -12.28 -3.06
C LYS A 123 0.86 -13.73 -3.37
N PRO A 124 1.30 -14.52 -2.38
CA PRO A 124 1.48 -15.97 -2.54
C PRO A 124 0.17 -16.66 -2.91
N ASN A 125 0.21 -17.64 -3.83
CA ASN A 125 -0.97 -18.36 -4.30
C ASN A 125 -2.06 -17.47 -4.95
N ARG A 126 -1.65 -16.36 -5.58
CA ARG A 126 -2.54 -15.44 -6.31
C ARG A 126 -3.49 -16.17 -7.26
N ASN A 127 -4.77 -15.81 -7.22
CA ASN A 127 -5.81 -16.40 -8.05
C ASN A 127 -6.42 -15.40 -9.07
N GLN A 128 -7.42 -15.85 -9.84
CA GLN A 128 -8.09 -15.01 -10.85
C GLN A 128 -8.90 -13.85 -10.24
N GLU A 129 -9.42 -14.03 -9.03
CA GLU A 129 -10.15 -12.99 -8.31
C GLU A 129 -9.21 -11.85 -7.90
N ASP A 130 -8.01 -12.18 -7.42
CA ASP A 130 -6.98 -11.20 -7.08
C ASP A 130 -6.57 -10.37 -8.31
N LEU A 131 -6.44 -11.01 -9.48
CA LEU A 131 -6.17 -10.31 -10.74
C LEU A 131 -7.32 -9.40 -11.18
N THR A 132 -8.57 -9.80 -10.90
CA THR A 132 -9.76 -9.00 -11.19
C THR A 132 -9.85 -7.78 -10.27
N LYS A 133 -9.44 -7.91 -9.00
CA LYS A 133 -9.31 -6.77 -8.08
C LYS A 133 -8.19 -5.84 -8.54
N ALA A 134 -7.02 -6.40 -8.85
CA ALA A 134 -5.88 -5.63 -9.35
C ALA A 134 -6.23 -4.80 -10.60
N SER A 135 -7.01 -5.35 -11.53
CA SER A 135 -7.42 -4.60 -12.74
C SER A 135 -8.33 -3.41 -12.43
N ARG A 136 -9.23 -3.52 -11.45
CA ARG A 136 -10.07 -2.41 -10.97
C ARG A 136 -9.25 -1.30 -10.31
N ILE A 137 -8.17 -1.66 -9.62
CA ILE A 137 -7.24 -0.71 -9.02
C ILE A 137 -6.44 0.01 -10.10
N VAL A 138 -5.89 -0.73 -11.07
CA VAL A 138 -5.16 -0.16 -12.22
C VAL A 138 -6.04 0.82 -13.00
N GLN A 139 -7.31 0.50 -13.21
CA GLN A 139 -8.26 1.41 -13.85
C GLN A 139 -8.41 2.73 -13.11
N TRP A 140 -8.38 2.72 -11.78
CA TRP A 140 -8.40 3.95 -10.99
C TRP A 140 -7.09 4.73 -11.12
N ILE A 141 -5.94 4.06 -10.96
CA ILE A 141 -4.61 4.68 -11.02
C ILE A 141 -4.39 5.39 -12.36
N ILE A 142 -4.73 4.75 -13.49
CA ILE A 142 -4.54 5.36 -14.83
C ILE A 142 -5.31 6.69 -14.96
N ARG A 143 -6.47 6.83 -14.31
CA ARG A 143 -7.26 8.09 -14.33
C ARG A 143 -6.60 9.21 -13.52
N GLN A 144 -5.68 8.89 -12.62
CA GLN A 144 -4.94 9.87 -11.82
C GLN A 144 -3.69 10.41 -12.54
N GLN A 145 -3.39 9.95 -13.76
CA GLN A 145 -2.31 10.51 -14.56
C GLN A 145 -2.65 11.91 -15.08
N ASN A 146 -1.65 12.78 -15.10
CA ASN A 146 -1.74 14.06 -15.81
C ASN A 146 -1.62 13.83 -17.35
N PRO A 147 -1.93 14.84 -18.18
CA PRO A 147 -1.86 14.72 -19.65
C PRO A 147 -0.49 14.32 -20.23
N TYR A 148 0.58 14.38 -19.43
CA TYR A 148 1.94 14.01 -19.80
C TYR A 148 2.38 12.67 -19.19
N GLY A 149 1.45 11.91 -18.58
CA GLY A 149 1.69 10.59 -17.99
C GLY A 149 2.32 10.59 -16.60
N GLY A 150 2.52 11.76 -15.99
CA GLY A 150 3.04 11.90 -14.62
C GLY A 150 1.94 11.86 -13.57
N PHE A 151 2.32 11.54 -12.33
CA PHE A 151 1.45 11.64 -11.14
C PHE A 151 1.79 12.88 -10.32
N SER A 152 0.94 13.21 -9.35
CA SER A 152 1.06 14.40 -8.49
C SER A 152 2.28 14.39 -7.55
N SER A 153 2.98 13.25 -7.41
CA SER A 153 4.17 13.09 -6.57
C SER A 153 5.17 12.07 -7.14
N THR A 154 6.36 12.09 -6.55
CA THR A 154 7.52 11.27 -6.91
C THR A 154 7.64 9.96 -6.14
N GLN A 155 6.88 9.79 -5.06
CA GLN A 155 6.74 8.51 -4.34
C GLN A 155 5.59 7.71 -4.95
#